data_AF-A0A0F4GVL8-F1
#
_entry.id   AF-A0A0F4GVL8-F1
#
_cell.length_a   1.000
_cell.length_b   1.000
_cell.length_c   1.000
_cell.angle_alpha   90.00
_cell.angle_beta   90.00
_cell.angle_gamma   90.00
#
_symmetry.space_group_name_H-M   'P 1'
#
loop_
_entity.id
_entity.type
_entity.pdbx_description
1 polymer ?
#
loop_
_entity_poly.entity_id
_entity_poly.type
_entity_poly.pdbx_seq_one_letter_code
_entity_poly.pdbx_strand_id
1 'polypeptide(L)'
;MDANGATEDHGFIGFLYLDLFTRTGVKSPGDGGMDFLIDGFVRPDGCREYPAAAALTGFDKSEDENDKPSLIFPSRAAVKWREEQGNAAAALPLVTVPDDLIAQYLDSDKLYAGLDILRDVFYAFYDQSIYNTTEEADVAANTDLSVLYNRLKREIGLVPDHSDWCQVYAEDVFHTAFASNLFDSEVGWRYRQQILQPGGSKNLINMLVGFLGHEPNTNGFYKYLGISGT
;
A
#
# COMPACT_ATOMS: atom_id res chain seq x y z
N MET A 1 18.14 9.99 -20.70
CA MET A 1 18.90 9.19 -21.67
C MET A 1 18.96 7.79 -21.12
N ASP A 2 18.52 6.82 -21.90
CA ASP A 2 18.72 5.40 -21.61
C ASP A 2 20.13 4.98 -22.07
N ALA A 3 20.43 3.67 -22.00
CA ALA A 3 21.71 3.14 -22.45
C ALA A 3 21.92 3.17 -23.98
N ASN A 4 20.86 3.38 -24.77
CA ASN A 4 20.91 3.34 -26.24
C ASN A 4 20.97 4.73 -26.90
N GLY A 5 20.82 5.82 -26.12
CA GLY A 5 20.93 7.19 -26.62
C GLY A 5 19.72 7.66 -27.44
N ALA A 6 18.60 6.94 -27.38
CA ALA A 6 17.35 7.39 -27.97
C ALA A 6 16.72 8.48 -27.09
N THR A 7 16.29 9.58 -27.71
CA THR A 7 15.38 10.52 -27.06
C THR A 7 13.95 9.99 -27.22
N GLU A 8 13.61 8.93 -26.47
CA GLU A 8 12.21 8.56 -26.29
C GLU A 8 11.51 9.71 -25.56
N ASP A 9 10.59 10.39 -26.26
CA ASP A 9 9.59 11.20 -25.60
C ASP A 9 8.59 10.24 -24.94
N HIS A 10 8.84 9.91 -23.67
CA HIS A 10 7.94 9.08 -22.87
C HIS A 10 6.56 9.76 -22.61
N GLY A 11 6.38 10.99 -23.08
CA GLY A 11 5.15 11.77 -23.02
C GLY A 11 4.91 12.42 -21.67
N PHE A 12 4.21 13.56 -21.68
CA PHE A 12 3.52 14.02 -20.49
C PHE A 12 2.40 13.01 -20.13
N ILE A 13 2.27 12.64 -18.85
CA ILE A 13 1.33 11.58 -18.42
C ILE A 13 0.27 12.04 -17.43
N GLY A 14 0.52 13.10 -16.65
CA GLY A 14 -0.35 13.61 -15.58
C GLY A 14 0.39 14.55 -14.63
N PHE A 15 -0.35 15.14 -13.68
CA PHE A 15 0.16 16.00 -12.62
C PHE A 15 0.18 15.25 -11.27
N LEU A 16 1.21 15.50 -10.46
CA LEU A 16 1.28 15.07 -9.06
C LEU A 16 1.60 16.27 -8.17
N TYR A 17 0.68 16.59 -7.26
CA TYR A 17 0.88 17.55 -6.19
C TYR A 17 1.40 16.84 -4.94
N LEU A 18 2.24 17.51 -4.16
CA LEU A 18 2.80 16.98 -2.92
C LEU A 18 2.50 17.98 -1.77
N ASP A 19 1.61 17.61 -0.84
CA ASP A 19 1.44 18.32 0.43
C ASP A 19 1.90 17.42 1.57
N LEU A 20 3.20 17.52 1.86
CA LEU A 20 3.93 16.56 2.70
C LEU A 20 3.89 16.87 4.21
N PHE A 21 3.38 18.05 4.59
CA PHE A 21 3.57 18.56 5.95
C PHE A 21 2.26 18.78 6.71
N THR A 22 2.28 18.44 8.00
CA THR A 22 1.24 18.77 8.99
C THR A 22 0.97 20.28 9.02
N ARG A 23 -0.30 20.67 9.12
CA ARG A 23 -0.72 22.08 9.19
C ARG A 23 -1.89 22.22 10.16
N THR A 24 -1.65 22.78 11.35
CA THR A 24 -2.64 22.91 12.42
C THR A 24 -3.94 23.54 11.94
N GLY A 25 -5.07 22.84 12.13
CA GLY A 25 -6.39 23.28 11.67
C GLY A 25 -6.69 23.04 10.18
N VAL A 26 -5.78 22.41 9.44
CA VAL A 26 -5.94 22.05 8.02
C VAL A 26 -5.68 20.56 7.75
N LYS A 27 -4.61 19.99 8.32
CA LYS A 27 -4.23 18.57 8.19
C LYS A 27 -3.43 18.09 9.40
N SER A 28 -3.80 16.94 9.93
CA SER A 28 -3.28 16.38 11.19
C SER A 28 -1.94 15.64 11.05
N PRO A 29 -1.15 15.46 12.13
CA PRO A 29 0.01 14.58 12.12
C PRO A 29 -0.39 13.13 11.88
N GLY A 30 0.45 12.38 11.17
CA GLY A 30 0.22 10.95 10.91
C GLY A 30 -0.89 10.61 9.91
N ASP A 31 -1.57 11.62 9.36
CA ASP A 31 -2.52 11.47 8.25
C ASP A 31 -1.76 11.16 6.95
N GLY A 32 -2.36 10.39 6.04
CA GLY A 32 -1.67 9.83 4.89
C GLY A 32 -2.61 9.27 3.81
N GLY A 33 -2.55 9.82 2.60
CA GLY A 33 -3.46 9.46 1.53
C GLY A 33 -3.06 9.95 0.13
N MET A 34 -3.84 9.54 -0.86
CA MET A 34 -3.71 9.92 -2.27
C MET A 34 -5.07 10.38 -2.78
N ASP A 35 -5.24 11.69 -2.98
CA ASP A 35 -6.46 12.27 -3.55
C ASP A 35 -6.36 12.32 -5.07
N PHE A 36 -7.39 11.85 -5.77
CA PHE A 36 -7.52 11.99 -7.22
C PHE A 36 -8.33 13.27 -7.52
N LEU A 37 -7.67 14.27 -8.13
CA LEU A 37 -8.23 15.60 -8.38
C LEU A 37 -8.86 15.72 -9.77
N ILE A 38 -8.29 15.03 -10.76
CA ILE A 38 -8.76 14.99 -12.15
C ILE A 38 -8.51 13.57 -12.70
N ASP A 39 -9.53 12.96 -13.30
CA ASP A 39 -9.40 11.66 -13.97
C ASP A 39 -8.73 11.77 -15.34
N GLY A 40 -8.01 10.72 -15.73
CA GLY A 40 -7.34 10.64 -17.04
C GLY A 40 -8.20 9.95 -18.09
N PHE A 41 -8.90 10.70 -18.94
CA PHE A 41 -9.80 10.17 -19.97
C PHE A 41 -9.56 10.80 -21.36
N VAL A 42 -10.28 10.32 -22.38
CA VAL A 42 -10.30 10.93 -23.72
C VAL A 42 -11.60 11.72 -23.87
N ARG A 43 -11.48 13.00 -24.20
CA ARG A 43 -12.63 13.91 -24.40
C ARG A 43 -13.38 13.62 -25.70
N PRO A 44 -14.61 14.15 -25.86
CA PRO A 44 -15.35 14.07 -27.13
C PRO A 44 -14.67 14.75 -28.34
N ASP A 45 -13.72 15.66 -28.11
CA ASP A 45 -12.89 16.30 -29.14
C ASP A 45 -11.68 15.44 -29.58
N GLY A 46 -11.49 14.25 -28.98
CA GLY A 46 -10.37 13.35 -29.23
C GLY A 46 -9.08 13.68 -28.45
N CYS A 47 -9.05 14.79 -27.71
CA CYS A 47 -7.90 15.15 -26.87
C CYS A 47 -7.87 14.31 -25.59
N ARG A 48 -6.67 14.04 -25.08
CA ARG A 48 -6.49 13.41 -23.77
C ARG A 48 -6.60 14.46 -22.66
N GLU A 49 -7.47 14.21 -21.69
CA GLU A 49 -7.39 14.87 -20.39
C GLU A 49 -6.31 14.18 -19.56
N TYR A 50 -5.43 14.97 -18.97
CA TYR A 50 -4.32 14.45 -18.17
C TYR A 50 -4.74 14.36 -16.70
N PRO A 51 -4.58 13.17 -16.06
CA PRO A 51 -4.97 13.00 -14.67
C PRO A 51 -4.15 13.91 -13.75
N ALA A 52 -4.74 14.28 -12.62
CA ALA A 52 -4.06 15.00 -11.54
C ALA A 52 -4.36 14.31 -10.21
N ALA A 53 -3.32 14.07 -9.42
CA ALA A 53 -3.44 13.52 -8.07
C ALA A 53 -2.63 14.34 -7.06
N ALA A 54 -2.96 14.22 -5.76
CA ALA A 54 -2.22 14.82 -4.67
C ALA A 54 -1.80 13.75 -3.65
N ALA A 55 -0.50 13.64 -3.40
CA ALA A 55 0.02 12.90 -2.27
C ALA A 55 -0.05 13.77 -1.01
N LEU A 56 -0.75 13.27 0.00
CA LEU A 56 -1.00 13.94 1.27
C LEU A 56 -0.29 13.15 2.37
N THR A 57 0.63 13.77 3.10
CA THR A 57 1.22 13.18 4.31
C THR A 57 1.31 14.21 5.44
N GLY A 58 1.18 13.73 6.68
CA GLY A 58 1.32 14.51 7.91
C GLY A 58 2.71 14.39 8.53
N PHE A 59 3.78 14.70 7.78
CA PHE A 59 5.12 14.80 8.36
C PHE A 59 5.30 16.13 9.12
N ASP A 60 6.11 16.12 10.17
CA ASP A 60 6.47 17.35 10.86
C ASP A 60 7.43 18.19 9.99
N LYS A 61 7.08 19.46 9.81
CA LYS A 61 7.96 20.44 9.17
C LYS A 61 8.98 20.96 10.17
N SER A 62 10.21 21.23 9.74
CA SER A 62 11.17 21.97 10.55
C SER A 62 10.82 23.46 10.64
N GLU A 63 11.11 24.05 11.81
CA GLU A 63 10.96 25.49 12.07
C GLU A 63 11.92 26.35 11.21
N ASP A 64 13.07 25.79 10.81
CA ASP A 64 14.03 26.43 9.90
C ASP A 64 14.73 25.39 9.00
N GLU A 65 14.29 25.31 7.74
CA GLU A 65 14.83 24.39 6.73
C GLU A 65 16.26 24.75 6.26
N ASN A 66 16.78 25.93 6.59
CA ASN A 66 18.12 26.36 6.16
C ASN A 66 19.21 25.72 7.05
N ASP A 67 19.01 25.77 8.37
CA ASP A 67 19.94 25.23 9.37
C ASP A 67 19.56 23.82 9.85
N LYS A 68 18.30 23.40 9.67
CA LYS A 68 17.76 22.13 10.17
C LYS A 68 16.71 21.55 9.19
N PRO A 69 17.08 20.71 8.22
CA PRO A 69 16.13 20.16 7.25
C PRO A 69 15.08 19.26 7.91
N SER A 70 13.88 19.21 7.34
CA SER A 70 12.82 18.27 7.74
C SER A 70 13.25 16.82 7.55
N LEU A 71 13.28 16.06 8.65
CA LEU A 71 13.78 14.68 8.66
C LEU A 71 12.63 13.68 8.56
N ILE A 72 12.36 13.22 7.33
CA ILE A 72 11.38 12.16 7.02
C ILE A 72 11.99 10.79 7.41
N PHE A 73 12.05 10.52 8.72
CA PHE A 73 12.50 9.25 9.30
C PHE A 73 11.38 8.64 10.16
N PRO A 74 11.30 7.30 10.27
CA PRO A 74 10.52 6.66 11.32
C PRO A 74 11.01 7.16 12.69
N SER A 75 10.13 7.80 13.46
CA SER A 75 10.48 8.51 14.71
C SER A 75 11.27 7.65 15.70
N ARG A 76 10.98 6.34 15.74
CA ARG A 76 11.70 5.33 16.53
C ARG A 76 13.21 5.26 16.25
N ALA A 77 13.65 5.43 14.99
CA ALA A 77 15.06 5.38 14.63
C ALA A 77 15.84 6.60 15.19
N ALA A 78 15.25 7.79 15.08
CA ALA A 78 15.82 9.03 15.62
C ALA A 78 15.83 9.07 17.16
N VAL A 79 14.87 8.38 17.81
CA VAL A 79 14.88 8.17 19.27
C VAL A 79 16.02 7.22 19.67
N LYS A 80 16.09 6.02 19.08
CA LYS A 80 17.11 5.01 19.41
C LYS A 80 18.54 5.55 19.27
N TRP A 81 18.83 6.31 18.21
CA TRP A 81 20.14 6.96 18.05
C TRP A 81 20.48 7.89 19.23
N ARG A 82 19.53 8.70 19.69
CA ARG A 82 19.74 9.66 20.80
C ARG A 82 19.89 8.96 22.15
N GLU A 83 19.25 7.81 22.34
CA GLU A 83 19.45 6.92 23.48
C GLU A 83 20.86 6.32 23.44
N GLU A 84 21.32 5.82 22.29
CA GLU A 84 22.68 5.27 22.08
C GLU A 84 23.78 6.33 22.28
N GLN A 85 23.54 7.59 21.89
CA GLN A 85 24.44 8.72 22.18
C GLN A 85 24.29 9.29 23.61
N GLY A 86 23.39 8.76 24.44
CA GLY A 86 23.13 9.24 25.81
C GLY A 86 22.65 10.70 25.90
N ASN A 87 22.13 11.27 24.80
CA ASN A 87 21.83 12.68 24.69
C ASN A 87 20.61 12.93 23.78
N ALA A 88 19.50 13.34 24.39
CA ALA A 88 18.24 13.65 23.71
C ALA A 88 18.33 14.83 22.70
N ALA A 89 19.39 15.64 22.76
CA ALA A 89 19.67 16.72 21.82
C ALA A 89 20.83 16.41 20.85
N ALA A 90 21.28 15.14 20.76
CA ALA A 90 22.34 14.76 19.83
C ALA A 90 21.94 15.03 18.37
N ALA A 91 22.90 15.56 17.61
CA ALA A 91 22.82 15.61 16.16
C ALA A 91 22.71 14.19 15.59
N LEU A 92 21.91 14.05 14.53
CA LEU A 92 21.78 12.80 13.79
C LEU A 92 22.98 12.65 12.83
N PRO A 93 23.39 11.40 12.51
CA PRO A 93 24.58 11.16 11.71
C PRO A 93 24.33 11.55 10.24
N LEU A 94 25.42 11.85 9.52
CA LEU A 94 25.38 11.90 8.06
C LEU A 94 24.88 10.55 7.52
N VAL A 95 23.94 10.59 6.57
CA VAL A 95 23.12 9.42 6.20
C VAL A 95 23.91 8.43 5.34
N THR A 96 24.65 7.55 6.01
CA THR A 96 24.92 6.19 5.54
C THR A 96 24.08 5.25 6.40
N VAL A 97 23.03 4.64 5.83
CA VAL A 97 22.25 3.63 6.57
C VAL A 97 23.12 2.37 6.69
N PRO A 98 23.43 1.88 7.90
CA PRO A 98 24.23 0.66 8.07
C PRO A 98 23.52 -0.57 7.48
N ASP A 99 24.28 -1.50 6.90
CA ASP A 99 23.72 -2.69 6.24
C ASP A 99 22.89 -3.57 7.19
N ASP A 100 23.23 -3.59 8.49
CA ASP A 100 22.46 -4.30 9.52
C ASP A 100 21.12 -3.61 9.83
N LEU A 101 21.03 -2.29 9.67
CA LEU A 101 19.79 -1.52 9.78
C LEU A 101 18.92 -1.66 8.51
N ILE A 102 19.54 -1.78 7.33
CA ILE A 102 18.83 -2.15 6.09
C ILE A 102 18.25 -3.56 6.24
N ALA A 103 19.04 -4.52 6.72
CA ALA A 103 18.57 -5.88 6.98
C ALA A 103 17.43 -5.92 8.00
N GLN A 104 17.54 -5.23 9.14
CA GLN A 104 16.46 -5.11 10.14
C GLN A 104 15.19 -4.48 9.57
N TYR A 105 15.30 -3.50 8.66
CA TYR A 105 14.14 -2.88 8.01
C TYR A 105 13.46 -3.86 7.04
N LEU A 106 14.22 -4.60 6.23
CA LEU A 106 13.69 -5.62 5.32
C LEU A 106 13.07 -6.82 6.06
N ASP A 107 13.63 -7.24 7.19
CA ASP A 107 13.00 -8.25 8.08
C ASP A 107 11.68 -7.74 8.70
N SER A 108 11.56 -6.42 8.91
CA SER A 108 10.36 -5.81 9.51
C SER A 108 9.18 -5.65 8.57
N ASP A 109 9.40 -5.76 7.25
CA ASP A 109 8.37 -5.68 6.20
C ASP A 109 7.26 -6.74 6.35
N LYS A 110 7.60 -7.87 6.98
CA LYS A 110 6.71 -9.02 7.24
C LYS A 110 6.05 -8.99 8.63
N LEU A 111 6.22 -7.89 9.38
CA LEU A 111 5.60 -7.72 10.68
C LEU A 111 4.11 -7.33 10.50
N TYR A 112 3.21 -8.02 11.19
CA TYR A 112 1.73 -7.90 11.11
C TYR A 112 1.04 -8.54 9.90
N ALA A 113 1.67 -8.62 8.73
CA ALA A 113 1.36 -9.51 7.59
C ALA A 113 0.29 -10.62 7.79
N GLY A 114 0.53 -11.56 8.71
CA GLY A 114 -0.39 -12.68 8.96
C GLY A 114 -1.72 -12.25 9.57
N LEU A 115 -1.66 -11.30 10.51
CA LEU A 115 -2.82 -10.67 11.14
C LEU A 115 -3.59 -9.78 10.16
N ASP A 116 -2.94 -9.27 9.11
CA ASP A 116 -3.50 -8.41 8.05
C ASP A 116 -4.28 -9.21 6.97
N ILE A 117 -3.89 -10.45 6.67
CA ILE A 117 -4.69 -11.29 5.74
C ILE A 117 -5.72 -12.16 6.45
N LEU A 118 -5.42 -12.65 7.66
CA LEU A 118 -6.44 -13.14 8.59
C LEU A 118 -7.53 -12.09 8.83
N ARG A 119 -7.17 -10.83 8.58
CA ARG A 119 -8.02 -9.66 8.67
C ARG A 119 -9.17 -9.76 7.61
N ASP A 120 -8.99 -9.37 6.35
CA ASP A 120 -10.12 -9.10 5.40
C ASP A 120 -11.04 -10.29 5.08
N VAL A 121 -10.56 -11.51 5.34
CA VAL A 121 -11.39 -12.72 5.24
C VAL A 121 -12.67 -12.54 6.05
N PHE A 122 -12.64 -11.88 7.22
CA PHE A 122 -13.88 -11.56 7.92
C PHE A 122 -14.74 -10.52 7.20
N TYR A 123 -14.22 -9.44 6.61
CA TYR A 123 -15.10 -8.39 6.08
C TYR A 123 -16.03 -8.97 5.00
N ALA A 124 -15.49 -9.87 4.17
CA ALA A 124 -16.26 -10.67 3.23
C ALA A 124 -17.29 -11.60 3.90
N PHE A 125 -16.93 -12.31 4.98
CA PHE A 125 -17.87 -13.20 5.70
C PHE A 125 -18.95 -12.44 6.49
N TYR A 126 -18.65 -11.25 7.00
CA TYR A 126 -19.59 -10.38 7.71
C TYR A 126 -20.63 -9.80 6.75
N ASP A 127 -20.19 -9.28 5.60
CA ASP A 127 -21.06 -8.81 4.51
C ASP A 127 -22.02 -9.92 4.03
N GLN A 128 -21.49 -11.11 3.69
CA GLN A 128 -22.32 -12.26 3.30
C GLN A 128 -23.29 -12.70 4.40
N SER A 129 -22.94 -12.53 5.69
CA SER A 129 -23.81 -12.90 6.80
C SER A 129 -24.98 -11.92 7.02
N ILE A 130 -24.97 -10.75 6.39
CA ILE A 130 -26.04 -9.75 6.46
C ILE A 130 -26.96 -9.84 5.24
N TYR A 131 -26.41 -10.02 4.04
CA TYR A 131 -27.15 -9.86 2.79
C TYR A 131 -27.61 -11.17 2.11
N ASN A 132 -27.28 -12.34 2.66
CA ASN A 132 -27.61 -13.66 2.08
C ASN A 132 -28.89 -14.30 2.67
N THR A 133 -29.93 -13.50 2.95
CA THR A 133 -31.25 -13.97 3.41
C THR A 133 -32.38 -13.34 2.59
N THR A 134 -33.42 -14.11 2.30
CA THR A 134 -34.44 -13.76 1.29
C THR A 134 -35.45 -12.68 1.71
N GLU A 135 -35.49 -12.28 2.98
CA GLU A 135 -36.42 -11.27 3.51
C GLU A 135 -35.62 -10.15 4.21
N GLU A 136 -35.45 -9.02 3.50
CA GLU A 136 -34.61 -7.88 3.92
C GLU A 136 -35.09 -7.24 5.25
N ALA A 137 -36.36 -7.42 5.59
CA ALA A 137 -36.97 -6.93 6.84
C ALA A 137 -36.60 -7.76 8.09
N ASP A 138 -36.18 -9.02 7.94
CA ASP A 138 -36.00 -9.93 9.08
C ASP A 138 -34.62 -9.77 9.76
N VAL A 139 -33.58 -9.45 9.00
CA VAL A 139 -32.19 -9.36 9.50
C VAL A 139 -32.06 -8.28 10.56
N ALA A 140 -32.48 -7.04 10.25
CA ALA A 140 -32.39 -5.91 11.18
C ALA A 140 -33.36 -6.00 12.37
N ALA A 141 -34.38 -6.87 12.29
CA ALA A 141 -35.34 -7.11 13.37
C ALA A 141 -34.90 -8.21 14.35
N ASN A 142 -34.22 -9.25 13.85
CA ASN A 142 -33.91 -10.47 14.60
C ASN A 142 -32.41 -10.74 14.81
N THR A 143 -31.49 -9.97 14.20
CA THR A 143 -30.03 -10.17 14.31
C THR A 143 -29.33 -8.99 14.96
N ASP A 144 -28.63 -9.21 16.07
CA ASP A 144 -27.68 -8.23 16.62
C ASP A 144 -26.40 -8.21 15.77
N LEU A 145 -26.31 -7.21 14.88
CA LEU A 145 -25.18 -6.97 14.00
C LEU A 145 -23.86 -6.76 14.77
N SER A 146 -23.90 -6.16 15.97
CA SER A 146 -22.71 -5.95 16.80
C SER A 146 -22.19 -7.26 17.39
N VAL A 147 -23.08 -8.18 17.76
CA VAL A 147 -22.72 -9.54 18.20
C VAL A 147 -22.19 -10.38 17.03
N LEU A 148 -22.82 -10.27 15.85
CA LEU A 148 -22.35 -10.94 14.62
C LEU A 148 -20.93 -10.48 14.25
N TYR A 149 -20.70 -9.16 14.22
CA TYR A 149 -19.40 -8.52 13.96
C TYR A 149 -18.35 -8.98 14.97
N ASN A 150 -18.65 -8.94 16.27
CA ASN A 150 -17.69 -9.35 17.30
C ASN A 150 -17.45 -10.87 17.38
N ARG A 151 -18.31 -11.71 16.78
CA ARG A 151 -18.15 -13.17 16.73
C ARG A 151 -17.21 -13.60 15.60
N LEU A 152 -17.59 -13.36 14.34
CA LEU A 152 -16.82 -13.85 13.18
C LEU A 152 -15.38 -13.30 13.22
N LYS A 153 -15.21 -12.07 13.74
CA LYS A 153 -13.93 -11.39 14.00
C LYS A 153 -12.96 -12.23 14.84
N ARG A 154 -13.47 -13.02 15.78
CA ARG A 154 -12.68 -13.89 16.67
C ARG A 154 -12.48 -15.30 16.09
N GLU A 155 -13.41 -15.74 15.25
CA GLU A 155 -13.44 -17.08 14.66
C GLU A 155 -12.54 -17.18 13.42
N ILE A 156 -12.55 -16.15 12.55
CA ILE A 156 -11.80 -16.11 11.30
C ILE A 156 -10.37 -15.59 11.52
N GLY A 157 -10.22 -14.47 12.21
CA GLY A 157 -8.90 -13.85 12.37
C GLY A 157 -7.93 -14.65 13.24
N LEU A 158 -8.41 -15.68 13.97
CA LEU A 158 -7.74 -16.41 15.07
C LEU A 158 -7.15 -15.53 16.20
N VAL A 159 -7.26 -14.21 16.01
CA VAL A 159 -6.94 -13.03 16.80
C VAL A 159 -7.97 -11.98 16.36
N PRO A 160 -8.50 -11.10 17.23
CA PRO A 160 -9.74 -10.37 16.87
C PRO A 160 -9.53 -9.06 16.06
N ASP A 161 -9.45 -9.08 14.71
CA ASP A 161 -9.91 -8.03 13.73
C ASP A 161 -9.73 -8.43 12.23
N HIS A 162 -9.99 -7.52 11.25
CA HIS A 162 -10.52 -7.92 9.93
C HIS A 162 -10.42 -7.11 8.54
N SER A 163 -9.28 -6.62 7.96
CA SER A 163 -9.24 -5.84 6.67
C SER A 163 -8.16 -5.91 5.49
N ASP A 164 -7.29 -6.91 5.17
CA ASP A 164 -6.48 -6.91 3.88
C ASP A 164 -6.34 -8.23 2.99
N TRP A 165 -7.27 -8.53 2.05
CA TRP A 165 -7.14 -9.55 0.98
C TRP A 165 -6.19 -9.05 -0.11
N CYS A 166 -6.11 -7.72 -0.27
CA CYS A 166 -5.27 -7.03 -1.24
C CYS A 166 -3.80 -7.46 -1.15
N GLN A 167 -3.32 -7.76 0.06
CA GLN A 167 -1.97 -8.24 0.30
C GLN A 167 -1.72 -9.66 -0.28
N VAL A 168 -2.76 -10.53 -0.42
CA VAL A 168 -2.59 -11.85 -1.06
C VAL A 168 -2.15 -11.67 -2.51
N TYR A 169 -2.86 -10.82 -3.25
CA TYR A 169 -2.60 -10.56 -4.66
C TYR A 169 -1.32 -9.73 -4.86
N ALA A 170 -1.00 -8.81 -3.95
CA ALA A 170 0.26 -8.09 -3.95
C ALA A 170 1.46 -9.06 -3.81
N GLU A 171 1.40 -10.01 -2.88
CA GLU A 171 2.46 -10.99 -2.67
C GLU A 171 2.57 -12.02 -3.79
N ASP A 172 1.46 -12.43 -4.42
CA ASP A 172 1.50 -13.31 -5.59
C ASP A 172 2.10 -12.59 -6.82
N VAL A 173 1.78 -11.30 -7.03
CA VAL A 173 2.41 -10.43 -8.03
C VAL A 173 3.90 -10.23 -7.75
N PHE A 174 4.27 -9.92 -6.50
CA PHE A 174 5.65 -9.71 -6.10
C PHE A 174 6.49 -10.97 -6.24
N HIS A 175 6.07 -12.09 -5.64
CA HIS A 175 6.82 -13.34 -5.66
C HIS A 175 6.82 -14.06 -7.01
N THR A 176 5.91 -13.74 -7.93
CA THR A 176 5.90 -14.28 -9.30
C THR A 176 6.70 -13.43 -10.27
N ALA A 177 6.65 -12.10 -10.16
CA ALA A 177 7.20 -11.20 -11.19
C ALA A 177 8.43 -10.39 -10.76
N PHE A 178 8.55 -10.01 -9.48
CA PHE A 178 9.55 -9.02 -9.02
C PHE A 178 10.60 -9.58 -8.04
N ALA A 179 10.30 -10.64 -7.28
CA ALA A 179 11.18 -11.14 -6.23
C ALA A 179 12.54 -11.70 -6.72
N SER A 180 12.71 -11.95 -8.02
CA SER A 180 13.98 -12.31 -8.65
C SER A 180 14.82 -11.10 -9.06
N ASN A 181 14.16 -9.98 -9.44
CA ASN A 181 14.77 -8.71 -9.81
C ASN A 181 13.75 -7.57 -9.64
N LEU A 182 13.81 -6.87 -8.51
CA LEU A 182 12.86 -5.78 -8.19
C LEU A 182 12.90 -4.61 -9.19
N PHE A 183 14.04 -4.42 -9.86
CA PHE A 183 14.29 -3.30 -10.78
C PHE A 183 14.27 -3.72 -12.25
N ASP A 184 13.59 -4.82 -12.57
CA ASP A 184 13.41 -5.25 -13.95
C ASP A 184 12.51 -4.29 -14.74
N SER A 185 13.08 -3.60 -15.73
CA SER A 185 12.36 -2.60 -16.52
C SER A 185 11.35 -3.20 -17.48
N GLU A 186 11.54 -4.44 -17.95
CA GLU A 186 10.58 -5.11 -18.83
C GLU A 186 9.35 -5.58 -18.02
N VAL A 187 9.57 -6.16 -16.85
CA VAL A 187 8.48 -6.52 -15.92
C VAL A 187 7.74 -5.27 -15.43
N GLY A 188 8.47 -4.21 -15.03
CA GLY A 188 7.87 -2.95 -14.60
C GLY A 188 7.02 -2.29 -15.69
N TRP A 189 7.50 -2.29 -16.94
CA TRP A 189 6.72 -1.80 -18.09
C TRP A 189 5.48 -2.67 -18.37
N ARG A 190 5.63 -4.00 -18.30
CA ARG A 190 4.52 -4.95 -18.45
C ARG A 190 3.45 -4.76 -17.37
N TYR A 191 3.85 -4.56 -16.12
CA TYR A 191 2.95 -4.25 -15.00
C TYR A 191 2.20 -2.94 -15.21
N ARG A 192 2.92 -1.88 -15.63
CA ARG A 192 2.32 -0.60 -16.03
C ARG A 192 1.25 -0.79 -17.11
N GLN A 193 1.53 -1.54 -18.17
CA GLN A 193 0.59 -1.72 -19.29
C GLN A 193 -0.59 -2.65 -18.97
N GLN A 194 -0.39 -3.68 -18.17
CA GLN A 194 -1.38 -4.75 -17.94
C GLN A 194 -2.24 -4.54 -16.70
N ILE A 195 -1.70 -3.95 -15.63
CA ILE A 195 -2.41 -3.73 -14.36
C ILE A 195 -2.79 -2.25 -14.17
N LEU A 196 -1.85 -1.31 -14.34
CA LEU A 196 -2.09 0.10 -14.01
C LEU A 196 -2.84 0.87 -15.10
N GLN A 197 -2.38 0.77 -16.35
CA GLN A 197 -2.89 1.54 -17.50
C GLN A 197 -4.38 1.32 -17.81
N PRO A 198 -4.98 0.12 -17.63
CA PRO A 198 -6.42 -0.05 -17.82
C PRO A 198 -7.27 0.59 -16.72
N GLY A 199 -6.72 0.77 -15.51
CA GLY A 199 -7.50 1.15 -14.33
C GLY A 199 -8.76 0.27 -14.16
N GLY A 200 -9.87 0.90 -13.76
CA GLY A 200 -11.17 0.21 -13.61
C GLY A 200 -11.84 -0.22 -14.92
N SER A 201 -11.24 -0.03 -16.11
CA SER A 201 -11.88 -0.38 -17.40
C SER A 201 -11.89 -1.89 -17.70
N LYS A 202 -11.22 -2.70 -16.87
CA LYS A 202 -11.16 -4.17 -17.00
C LYS A 202 -11.36 -4.83 -15.63
N ASN A 203 -11.85 -6.07 -15.65
CA ASN A 203 -11.93 -6.90 -14.44
C ASN A 203 -10.53 -7.22 -13.89
N LEU A 204 -10.35 -7.03 -12.58
CA LEU A 204 -9.05 -7.21 -11.89
C LEU A 204 -8.48 -8.62 -12.03
N ILE A 205 -9.29 -9.67 -11.84
CA ILE A 205 -8.81 -11.06 -11.94
C ILE A 205 -8.33 -11.35 -13.36
N ASN A 206 -9.07 -10.92 -14.38
CA ASN A 206 -8.63 -11.06 -15.79
C ASN A 206 -7.32 -10.31 -16.10
N MET A 207 -7.05 -9.18 -15.42
CA MET A 207 -5.77 -8.47 -15.54
C MET A 207 -4.64 -9.22 -14.82
N LEU A 208 -4.90 -9.72 -13.60
CA LEU A 208 -3.93 -10.51 -12.84
C LEU A 208 -3.58 -11.81 -13.57
N VAL A 209 -4.55 -12.58 -14.07
CA VAL A 209 -4.32 -13.78 -14.87
C VAL A 209 -3.46 -13.49 -16.11
N GLY A 210 -3.73 -12.36 -16.80
CA GLY A 210 -2.93 -11.92 -17.94
C GLY A 210 -1.49 -11.51 -17.60
N PHE A 211 -1.23 -11.06 -16.36
CA PHE A 211 0.10 -10.64 -15.90
C PHE A 211 0.89 -11.77 -15.22
N LEU A 212 0.24 -12.60 -14.42
CA LEU A 212 0.82 -13.75 -13.72
C LEU A 212 1.03 -14.94 -14.67
N GLY A 213 0.16 -15.11 -15.67
CA GLY A 213 0.09 -16.31 -16.50
C GLY A 213 -0.62 -17.50 -15.82
N HIS A 214 -1.20 -17.28 -14.63
CA HIS A 214 -1.95 -18.25 -13.85
C HIS A 214 -3.02 -17.55 -13.00
N GLU A 215 -3.94 -18.32 -12.41
CA GLU A 215 -4.90 -17.79 -11.44
C GLU A 215 -4.20 -17.26 -10.17
N PRO A 216 -4.66 -16.13 -9.59
CA PRO A 216 -4.12 -15.61 -8.34
C PRO A 216 -4.27 -16.61 -7.18
N ASN A 217 -3.24 -16.73 -6.35
CA ASN A 217 -3.17 -17.78 -5.33
C ASN A 217 -2.36 -17.35 -4.09
N THR A 218 -2.46 -18.13 -3.01
CA THR A 218 -1.82 -17.81 -1.72
C THR A 218 -0.34 -18.20 -1.61
N ASN A 219 0.29 -18.79 -2.64
CA ASN A 219 1.69 -19.25 -2.53
C ASN A 219 2.69 -18.10 -2.40
N GLY A 220 2.44 -16.95 -3.03
CA GLY A 220 3.20 -15.72 -2.77
C GLY A 220 3.08 -15.33 -1.30
N PHE A 221 1.86 -15.18 -0.81
CA PHE A 221 1.60 -14.80 0.58
C PHE A 221 2.17 -15.77 1.62
N TYR A 222 2.16 -17.08 1.39
CA TYR A 222 2.78 -18.03 2.32
C TYR A 222 4.31 -17.91 2.35
N LYS A 223 4.98 -17.61 1.23
CA LYS A 223 6.41 -17.24 1.21
C LYS A 223 6.67 -15.94 1.97
N TYR A 224 5.77 -14.97 1.84
CA TYR A 224 5.81 -13.73 2.61
C TYR A 224 5.73 -14.01 4.12
N LEU A 225 4.75 -14.81 4.58
CA LEU A 225 4.67 -15.28 5.97
C LEU A 225 5.78 -16.25 6.43
N GLY A 226 6.64 -16.73 5.53
CA GLY A 226 7.64 -17.78 5.84
C GLY A 226 7.03 -19.18 6.06
N ILE A 227 5.75 -19.38 5.76
CA ILE A 227 5.05 -20.66 5.87
C ILE A 227 5.44 -21.53 4.67
N SER A 228 6.35 -22.47 4.93
CA SER A 228 6.70 -23.53 3.97
C SER A 228 5.77 -24.73 4.17
N GLY A 229 5.07 -25.14 3.10
CA GLY A 229 4.09 -26.22 3.15
C GLY A 229 4.68 -27.61 3.38
N THR A 230 3.85 -28.49 3.97
CA THR A 230 4.04 -29.95 4.06
C THR A 230 3.62 -30.65 2.78
#